data_AF-A0A2A4JCL9-F1
#
_entry.id   AF-A0A2A4JCL9-F1
#
_cell.length_a   1.000
_cell.length_b   1.000
_cell.length_c   1.000
_cell.angle_alpha   90.00
_cell.angle_beta   90.00
_cell.angle_gamma   90.00
#
_symmetry.space_group_name_H-M   'P 1'
#
loop_
_entity.id
_entity.type
_entity.pdbx_description
1 polymer ?
#
loop_
_entity_poly.entity_id
_entity_poly.type
_entity_poly.pdbx_seq_one_letter_code
_entity_poly.pdbx_strand_id
1 'polypeptide(L)'
;MKFFGCIAHSYPKEIFEKHSAVFDTLFEAIDSGDPTVLHVALDTLGFIGTTVEGKLCLAALGSKYTQAVDNVSQLIRNSNTDTKIRALHCFAGLMSIDRDPGVSKNSPVDHRVTLMTREWFRTLDPKPMETLFEICKNPFPDIRQAAFILVDAVCQHQWGEEMVARAAGCIEFLLDRSIVYTKETNEAKYDIIKRLANSPAFDSTIIGRLHTYVEQGPFYSESQLEVAMEDGD
;
A
#
# COMPACT_ATOMS: atom_id res chain seq x y z
N MET A 1 1.25 -9.25 21.98
CA MET A 1 0.76 -8.52 20.79
C MET A 1 0.77 -9.39 19.53
N LYS A 2 1.94 -9.79 18.99
CA LYS A 2 2.02 -10.60 17.75
C LYS A 2 1.13 -11.86 17.74
N PHE A 3 1.16 -12.65 18.81
CA PHE A 3 0.32 -13.85 18.95
C PHE A 3 -1.17 -13.56 18.74
N PHE A 4 -1.69 -12.53 19.39
CA PHE A 4 -3.08 -12.10 19.24
C PHE A 4 -3.36 -11.51 17.85
N GLY A 5 -2.36 -10.87 17.23
CA GLY A 5 -2.40 -10.46 15.83
C GLY A 5 -2.60 -11.64 14.88
N CYS A 6 -1.90 -12.76 15.12
CA CYS A 6 -2.09 -13.99 14.34
C CYS A 6 -3.50 -14.56 14.50
N ILE A 7 -4.02 -14.61 15.73
CA ILE A 7 -5.39 -15.05 15.96
C ILE A 7 -6.38 -14.08 15.30
N ALA A 8 -6.16 -12.77 15.37
CA ALA A 8 -7.00 -11.76 14.73
C ALA A 8 -6.98 -11.82 13.20
N HIS A 9 -5.87 -12.27 12.60
CA HIS A 9 -5.80 -12.48 11.17
C HIS A 9 -6.61 -13.73 10.74
N SER A 10 -6.55 -14.82 11.50
CA SER A 10 -7.23 -16.09 11.15
C SER A 10 -8.67 -16.20 11.67
N TYR A 11 -8.98 -15.61 12.81
CA TYR A 11 -10.26 -15.68 13.53
C TYR A 11 -10.66 -14.30 14.10
N PRO A 12 -10.78 -13.24 13.26
CA PRO A 12 -11.04 -11.87 13.71
C PRO A 12 -12.29 -11.74 14.57
N LYS A 13 -13.45 -12.29 14.17
CA LYS A 13 -14.68 -12.17 14.99
C LYS A 13 -14.48 -12.69 16.42
N GLU A 14 -13.90 -13.88 16.55
CA GLU A 14 -13.76 -14.56 17.84
C GLU A 14 -12.86 -13.78 18.81
N ILE A 15 -11.73 -13.25 18.33
CA ILE A 15 -10.80 -12.52 19.20
C ILE A 15 -11.32 -11.11 19.54
N PHE A 16 -11.99 -10.44 18.60
CA PHE A 16 -12.56 -9.11 18.86
C PHE A 16 -13.72 -9.19 19.86
N GLU A 17 -14.49 -10.29 19.85
CA GLU A 17 -15.54 -10.53 20.84
C GLU A 17 -14.99 -10.94 22.22
N LYS A 18 -14.00 -11.84 22.26
CA LYS A 18 -13.53 -12.45 23.53
C LYS A 18 -12.38 -11.71 24.20
N HIS A 19 -11.60 -10.95 23.44
CA HIS A 19 -10.33 -10.36 23.90
C HIS A 19 -10.13 -8.92 23.38
N SER A 20 -11.20 -8.12 23.37
CA SER A 20 -11.19 -6.73 22.88
C SER A 20 -10.13 -5.83 23.53
N ALA A 21 -9.82 -6.06 24.82
CA ALA A 21 -8.80 -5.31 25.56
C ALA A 21 -7.39 -5.37 24.94
N VAL A 22 -7.08 -6.42 24.17
CA VAL A 22 -5.79 -6.52 23.49
C VAL A 22 -5.64 -5.43 22.41
N PHE A 23 -6.75 -5.00 21.81
CA PHE A 23 -6.74 -3.94 20.81
C PHE A 23 -6.62 -2.56 21.44
N ASP A 24 -7.07 -2.37 22.69
CA ASP A 24 -6.78 -1.15 23.44
C ASP A 24 -5.27 -1.01 23.67
N THR A 25 -4.59 -2.06 24.12
CA THR A 25 -3.11 -2.05 24.27
C THR A 25 -2.40 -1.84 22.92
N LEU A 26 -2.94 -2.37 21.83
CA LEU A 26 -2.41 -2.15 20.48
C LEU A 26 -2.48 -0.67 20.09
N PHE A 27 -3.63 -0.03 20.31
CA PHE A 27 -3.82 1.37 19.97
C PHE A 27 -3.05 2.31 20.89
N GLU A 28 -2.98 2.02 22.18
CA GLU A 28 -2.13 2.75 23.14
C GLU A 28 -0.64 2.70 22.75
N ALA A 29 -0.16 1.55 22.25
CA ALA A 29 1.22 1.43 21.78
C ALA A 29 1.49 2.28 20.53
N ILE A 30 0.50 2.47 19.65
CA ILE A 30 0.61 3.35 18.48
C ILE A 30 0.53 4.82 18.90
N ASP A 31 -0.38 5.15 19.80
CA ASP A 31 -0.63 6.52 20.28
C ASP A 31 0.53 7.07 21.12
N SER A 32 1.08 6.25 22.02
CA SER A 32 2.24 6.63 22.84
C SER A 32 3.52 6.86 22.04
N GLY A 33 3.64 6.25 20.85
CA GLY A 33 4.85 6.29 20.04
C GLY A 33 6.07 5.64 20.68
N ASP A 34 5.88 4.81 21.72
CA ASP A 34 6.98 4.17 22.45
C ASP A 34 7.78 3.25 21.50
N PRO A 35 9.06 3.56 21.21
CA PRO A 35 9.84 2.81 20.23
C PRO A 35 10.05 1.33 20.60
N THR A 36 9.87 0.95 21.87
CA THR A 36 10.02 -0.45 22.32
C THR A 36 8.88 -1.34 21.83
N VAL A 37 7.69 -0.78 21.60
CA VAL A 37 6.48 -1.52 21.23
C VAL A 37 5.85 -1.05 19.91
N LEU A 38 6.14 0.18 19.47
CA LEU A 38 5.53 0.81 18.31
C LEU A 38 5.67 -0.03 17.04
N HIS A 39 6.87 -0.50 16.70
CA HIS A 39 7.07 -1.27 15.47
C HIS A 39 6.29 -2.58 15.47
N VAL A 40 6.22 -3.24 16.63
CA VAL A 40 5.42 -4.46 16.79
C VAL A 40 3.93 -4.17 16.68
N ALA A 41 3.49 -3.01 17.18
CA ALA A 41 2.12 -2.57 17.06
C ALA A 41 1.73 -2.26 15.60
N LEU A 42 2.59 -1.54 14.86
CA LEU A 42 2.41 -1.27 13.43
C LEU A 42 2.34 -2.55 12.60
N ASP A 43 3.30 -3.47 12.81
CA ASP A 43 3.31 -4.77 12.12
C ASP A 43 2.03 -5.57 12.42
N THR A 44 1.57 -5.55 13.68
CA THR A 44 0.37 -6.27 14.12
C THR A 44 -0.89 -5.69 13.50
N LEU A 45 -1.05 -4.36 13.55
CA LEU A 45 -2.21 -3.66 12.98
C LEU A 45 -2.30 -3.88 11.47
N GLY A 46 -1.18 -3.70 10.76
CA GLY A 46 -1.10 -3.95 9.32
C GLY A 46 -1.45 -5.38 8.96
N PHE A 47 -0.96 -6.36 9.73
CA PHE A 47 -1.23 -7.78 9.49
C PHE A 47 -2.70 -8.14 9.67
N ILE A 48 -3.36 -7.64 10.72
CA ILE A 48 -4.82 -7.80 10.89
C ILE A 48 -5.56 -7.16 9.71
N GLY A 49 -5.10 -5.98 9.31
CA GLY A 49 -5.63 -5.23 8.19
C GLY A 49 -5.57 -5.95 6.85
N THR A 50 -4.76 -7.00 6.67
CA THR A 50 -4.67 -7.70 5.39
C THR A 50 -5.92 -8.52 5.03
N THR A 51 -6.76 -8.89 6.00
CA THR A 51 -8.03 -9.60 5.73
C THR A 51 -9.22 -8.64 5.73
N VAL A 52 -10.22 -8.90 4.90
CA VAL A 52 -11.48 -8.15 4.83
C VAL A 52 -12.20 -8.21 6.18
N GLU A 53 -12.29 -9.40 6.77
CA GLU A 53 -12.96 -9.55 8.07
C GLU A 53 -12.21 -8.82 9.19
N GLY A 54 -10.87 -8.83 9.19
CA GLY A 54 -10.04 -8.04 10.09
C GLY A 54 -10.30 -6.54 9.97
N LYS A 55 -10.37 -6.00 8.74
CA LYS A 55 -10.73 -4.58 8.49
C LYS A 55 -12.12 -4.24 9.03
N LEU A 56 -13.11 -5.11 8.79
CA LEU A 56 -14.50 -4.90 9.26
C LEU A 56 -14.57 -4.88 10.80
N CYS A 57 -13.85 -5.80 11.46
CA CYS A 57 -13.77 -5.84 12.93
C CYS A 57 -13.05 -4.61 13.50
N LEU A 58 -11.94 -4.18 12.89
CA LEU A 58 -11.23 -2.96 13.26
C LEU A 58 -12.12 -1.72 13.12
N ALA A 59 -12.82 -1.59 11.99
CA ALA A 59 -13.75 -0.49 11.74
C ALA A 59 -14.88 -0.44 12.78
N ALA A 60 -15.33 -1.60 13.28
CA ALA A 60 -16.37 -1.68 14.29
C ALA A 60 -15.94 -1.14 15.67
N LEU A 61 -14.64 -0.96 15.92
CA LEU A 61 -14.12 -0.32 17.13
C LEU A 61 -14.28 1.21 17.12
N GLY A 62 -14.74 1.80 16.01
CA GLY A 62 -15.11 3.21 15.92
C GLY A 62 -13.92 4.17 16.08
N SER A 63 -14.08 5.19 16.92
CA SER A 63 -13.14 6.33 17.00
C SER A 63 -11.72 5.94 17.40
N LYS A 64 -11.56 4.91 18.23
CA LYS A 64 -10.23 4.43 18.66
C LYS A 64 -9.40 3.95 17.45
N TYR A 65 -10.05 3.22 16.56
CA TYR A 65 -9.39 2.72 15.37
C TYR A 65 -9.13 3.83 14.35
N THR A 66 -10.07 4.76 14.13
CA THR A 66 -9.81 5.90 13.24
C THR A 66 -8.65 6.76 13.73
N GLN A 67 -8.54 6.96 15.05
CA GLN A 67 -7.39 7.65 15.65
C GLN A 67 -6.08 6.88 15.44
N ALA A 68 -6.10 5.55 15.55
CA ALA A 68 -4.92 4.74 15.26
C ALA A 68 -4.48 4.88 13.79
N VAL A 69 -5.42 4.91 12.84
CA VAL A 69 -5.12 5.17 11.43
C VAL A 69 -4.56 6.58 11.21
N ASP A 70 -5.12 7.59 11.87
CA ASP A 70 -4.58 8.97 11.82
C ASP A 70 -3.14 9.03 12.35
N ASN A 71 -2.86 8.33 13.44
CA ASN A 71 -1.51 8.24 14.01
C ASN A 71 -0.54 7.53 13.04
N VAL A 72 -0.96 6.45 12.38
CA VAL A 72 -0.15 5.80 11.32
C VAL A 72 0.16 6.78 10.18
N SER A 73 -0.83 7.55 9.73
CA SER A 73 -0.67 8.59 8.72
C SER A 73 0.31 9.69 9.16
N GLN A 74 0.29 10.10 10.42
CA GLN A 74 1.28 11.03 10.98
C GLN A 74 2.69 10.43 11.02
N LEU A 75 2.83 9.16 11.39
CA LEU A 75 4.12 8.47 11.41
C LEU A 75 4.75 8.39 10.01
N ILE A 76 3.95 8.14 8.97
CA ILE A 76 4.43 8.12 7.58
C ILE A 76 5.03 9.48 7.19
N ARG A 77 4.41 10.58 7.62
CA ARG A 77 4.90 11.93 7.28
C ARG A 77 6.10 12.34 8.14
N ASN A 78 6.04 12.11 9.45
CA ASN A 78 6.84 12.84 10.42
C ASN A 78 7.90 12.00 11.16
N SER A 79 7.93 10.67 10.99
CA SER A 79 8.86 9.81 11.73
C SER A 79 10.21 9.60 11.02
N ASN A 80 11.15 8.99 11.76
CA ASN A 80 12.43 8.54 11.23
C ASN A 80 12.26 7.39 10.21
N THR A 81 13.34 7.05 9.49
CA THR A 81 13.34 6.05 8.41
C THR A 81 12.70 4.73 8.82
N ASP A 82 13.15 4.11 9.91
CA ASP A 82 12.69 2.78 10.32
C ASP A 82 11.20 2.76 10.67
N THR A 83 10.74 3.73 11.46
CA THR A 83 9.33 3.86 11.83
C THR A 83 8.47 4.20 10.62
N LYS A 84 8.96 5.04 9.70
CA LYS A 84 8.27 5.41 8.47
C LYS A 84 8.04 4.20 7.56
N ILE A 85 9.05 3.36 7.38
CA ILE A 85 8.95 2.11 6.60
C ILE A 85 7.89 1.19 7.22
N ARG A 86 7.93 0.99 8.55
CA ARG A 86 6.93 0.18 9.27
C ARG A 86 5.52 0.75 9.14
N ALA A 87 5.36 2.07 9.21
CA ALA A 87 4.08 2.74 9.08
C ALA A 87 3.52 2.62 7.64
N LEU A 88 4.37 2.76 6.61
CA LEU A 88 4.00 2.53 5.21
C LEU A 88 3.52 1.08 5.00
N HIS A 89 4.23 0.08 5.52
CA HIS A 89 3.80 -1.31 5.44
C HIS A 89 2.51 -1.58 6.21
N CYS A 90 2.34 -0.99 7.39
CA CYS A 90 1.11 -1.06 8.16
C CYS A 90 -0.06 -0.56 7.31
N PHE A 91 0.09 0.63 6.72
CA PHE A 91 -0.97 1.23 5.93
C PHE A 91 -1.26 0.44 4.66
N ALA A 92 -0.23 -0.12 4.01
CA ALA A 92 -0.41 -1.01 2.87
C ALA A 92 -1.20 -2.27 3.25
N GLY A 93 -0.96 -2.82 4.45
CA GLY A 93 -1.77 -3.91 5.01
C GLY A 93 -3.24 -3.51 5.12
N LEU A 94 -3.53 -2.35 5.72
CA LEU A 94 -4.90 -1.81 5.85
C LEU A 94 -5.60 -1.59 4.50
N MET A 95 -4.85 -1.24 3.45
CA MET A 95 -5.39 -1.02 2.10
C MET A 95 -5.55 -2.35 1.32
N SER A 96 -4.71 -3.35 1.57
CA SER A 96 -4.65 -4.55 0.73
C SER A 96 -5.93 -5.40 0.74
N ILE A 97 -6.30 -5.93 -0.42
CA ILE A 97 -7.37 -6.90 -0.65
C ILE A 97 -6.79 -8.24 -1.12
N ASP A 98 -5.82 -8.21 -2.05
CA ASP A 98 -5.23 -9.41 -2.67
C ASP A 98 -4.46 -10.31 -1.70
N ARG A 99 -4.21 -9.83 -0.48
CA ARG A 99 -3.53 -10.56 0.60
C ARG A 99 -4.48 -11.38 1.47
N ASP A 100 -5.79 -11.23 1.30
CA ASP A 100 -6.78 -12.00 2.04
C ASP A 100 -6.91 -13.42 1.44
N PRO A 101 -6.59 -14.48 2.21
CA PRO A 101 -6.72 -15.86 1.73
C PRO A 101 -8.17 -16.29 1.45
N GLY A 102 -9.16 -15.58 2.02
CA GLY A 102 -10.59 -15.85 1.84
C GLY A 102 -11.23 -15.17 0.64
N VAL A 103 -10.51 -14.29 -0.07
CA VAL A 103 -11.05 -13.50 -1.18
C VAL A 103 -10.51 -14.02 -2.51
N SER A 104 -11.42 -14.31 -3.45
CA SER A 104 -11.03 -14.57 -4.83
C SER A 104 -10.65 -13.26 -5.53
N LYS A 105 -9.54 -13.25 -6.26
CA LYS A 105 -9.05 -12.07 -7.00
C LYS A 105 -10.04 -11.49 -8.01
N ASN A 106 -11.02 -12.29 -8.43
CA ASN A 106 -12.04 -11.88 -9.41
C ASN A 106 -13.37 -11.48 -8.77
N SER A 107 -13.47 -11.55 -7.44
CA SER A 107 -14.68 -11.11 -6.74
C SER A 107 -14.70 -9.60 -6.57
N PRO A 108 -15.86 -8.93 -6.73
CA PRO A 108 -15.97 -7.52 -6.43
C PRO A 108 -15.64 -7.27 -4.95
N VAL A 109 -14.87 -6.21 -4.69
CA VAL A 109 -14.54 -5.77 -3.33
C VAL A 109 -15.82 -5.33 -2.62
N ASP A 110 -16.02 -5.78 -1.38
CA ASP A 110 -17.16 -5.36 -0.54
C ASP A 110 -17.21 -3.83 -0.47
N HIS A 111 -18.38 -3.25 -0.79
CA HIS A 111 -18.59 -1.81 -0.80
C HIS A 111 -18.24 -1.13 0.54
N ARG A 112 -18.45 -1.81 1.67
CA ARG A 112 -18.06 -1.32 3.00
C ARG A 112 -16.55 -1.17 3.11
N VAL A 113 -15.81 -2.15 2.62
CA VAL A 113 -14.34 -2.13 2.60
C VAL A 113 -13.86 -0.99 1.70
N THR A 114 -14.43 -0.87 0.50
CA THR A 114 -14.14 0.21 -0.45
C THR A 114 -14.32 1.59 0.19
N LEU A 115 -15.43 1.82 0.90
CA LEU A 115 -15.67 3.11 1.56
C LEU A 115 -14.68 3.37 2.70
N MET A 116 -14.47 2.39 3.60
CA MET A 116 -13.62 2.60 4.75
C MET A 116 -12.14 2.78 4.38
N THR A 117 -11.62 1.99 3.43
CA THR A 117 -10.21 2.11 3.01
C THR A 117 -9.95 3.45 2.35
N ARG A 118 -10.92 3.96 1.57
CA ARG A 118 -10.85 5.30 0.99
C ARG A 118 -10.82 6.40 2.05
N GLU A 119 -11.67 6.32 3.07
CA GLU A 119 -11.65 7.31 4.17
C GLU A 119 -10.34 7.23 4.97
N TRP A 120 -9.84 6.02 5.23
CA TRP A 120 -8.55 5.84 5.90
C TRP A 120 -7.42 6.43 5.08
N PHE A 121 -7.35 6.17 3.77
CA PHE A 121 -6.30 6.72 2.92
C PHE A 121 -6.29 8.26 2.90
N ARG A 122 -7.46 8.91 3.01
CA ARG A 122 -7.57 10.37 3.09
C ARG A 122 -6.97 10.97 4.35
N THR A 123 -6.75 10.18 5.41
CA THR A 123 -6.09 10.67 6.62
C THR A 123 -4.60 10.92 6.40
N LEU A 124 -4.01 10.34 5.35
CA LEU A 124 -2.60 10.52 5.00
C LEU A 124 -2.25 11.99 4.82
N ASP A 125 -3.07 12.72 4.07
CA ASP A 125 -2.89 14.13 3.74
C ASP A 125 -4.13 14.68 3.02
N PRO A 126 -4.41 16.00 3.00
CA PRO A 126 -5.41 16.58 2.10
C PRO A 126 -5.23 16.17 0.63
N LYS A 127 -3.99 15.90 0.22
CA LYS A 127 -3.66 15.37 -1.10
C LYS A 127 -2.88 14.06 -0.97
N PRO A 128 -3.57 12.95 -0.64
CA PRO A 128 -2.89 11.75 -0.15
C PRO A 128 -2.12 11.03 -1.27
N MET A 129 -2.63 11.03 -2.51
CA MET A 129 -1.91 10.44 -3.64
C MET A 129 -0.67 11.25 -4.04
N GLU A 130 -0.76 12.58 -4.06
CA GLU A 130 0.42 13.45 -4.30
C GLU A 130 1.48 13.22 -3.20
N THR A 131 1.05 13.15 -1.94
CA THR A 131 1.94 12.86 -0.81
C THR A 131 2.62 11.50 -0.95
N LEU A 132 1.86 10.43 -1.21
CA LEU A 132 2.40 9.09 -1.40
C LEU A 132 3.39 9.03 -2.57
N PHE A 133 3.05 9.72 -3.65
CA PHE A 133 3.89 9.82 -4.83
C PHE A 133 5.23 10.53 -4.57
N GLU A 134 5.25 11.59 -3.77
CA GLU A 134 6.50 12.21 -3.33
C GLU A 134 7.36 11.27 -2.47
N ILE A 135 6.73 10.39 -1.68
CA ILE A 135 7.46 9.37 -0.92
C ILE A 135 8.10 8.33 -1.87
N CYS A 136 7.48 8.00 -3.00
CA CYS A 136 8.10 7.13 -4.02
C CYS A 136 9.38 7.72 -4.64
N LYS A 137 9.58 9.04 -4.55
CA LYS A 137 10.78 9.75 -5.04
C LYS A 137 11.88 9.87 -3.99
N ASN A 138 11.67 9.33 -2.80
CA ASN A 138 12.61 9.45 -1.68
C ASN A 138 13.99 8.86 -2.04
N PRO A 139 15.13 9.46 -1.61
CA PRO A 139 16.46 8.92 -1.93
C PRO A 139 16.76 7.54 -1.30
N PHE A 140 16.10 7.18 -0.20
CA PHE A 140 16.32 5.91 0.48
C PHE A 140 15.53 4.77 -0.20
N PRO A 141 16.20 3.72 -0.73
CA PRO A 141 15.55 2.62 -1.45
C PRO A 141 14.44 1.92 -0.66
N ASP A 142 14.65 1.67 0.63
CA ASP A 142 13.67 0.96 1.46
C ASP A 142 12.39 1.77 1.68
N ILE A 143 12.51 3.10 1.79
CA ILE A 143 11.33 3.99 1.87
C ILE A 143 10.58 3.95 0.54
N ARG A 144 11.28 4.02 -0.60
CA ARG A 144 10.64 3.91 -1.92
C ARG A 144 9.91 2.58 -2.07
N GLN A 145 10.57 1.47 -1.73
CA GLN A 145 9.97 0.14 -1.80
C GLN A 145 8.67 0.07 -1.01
N ALA A 146 8.69 0.53 0.25
CA ALA A 146 7.51 0.54 1.10
C ALA A 146 6.40 1.43 0.54
N ALA A 147 6.75 2.56 -0.09
CA ALA A 147 5.78 3.44 -0.74
C ALA A 147 5.16 2.81 -2.00
N PHE A 148 5.94 2.17 -2.86
CA PHE A 148 5.40 1.43 -4.01
C PHE A 148 4.48 0.28 -3.57
N ILE A 149 4.80 -0.43 -2.49
CA ILE A 149 3.92 -1.45 -1.92
C ILE A 149 2.57 -0.84 -1.47
N LEU A 150 2.59 0.36 -0.89
CA LEU A 150 1.35 1.07 -0.55
C LEU A 150 0.60 1.54 -1.80
N VAL A 151 1.28 2.01 -2.86
CA VAL A 151 0.65 2.36 -4.14
C VAL A 151 -0.06 1.14 -4.75
N ASP A 152 0.59 -0.03 -4.80
CA ASP A 152 -0.08 -1.25 -5.28
C ASP A 152 -1.31 -1.59 -4.45
N ALA A 153 -1.19 -1.56 -3.11
CA ALA A 153 -2.31 -1.85 -2.21
C ALA A 153 -3.49 -0.86 -2.41
N VAL A 154 -3.20 0.41 -2.69
CA VAL A 154 -4.21 1.42 -3.01
C VAL A 154 -4.84 1.13 -4.38
N CYS A 155 -4.05 0.78 -5.39
CA CYS A 155 -4.53 0.46 -6.73
C CYS A 155 -5.34 -0.84 -6.80
N GLN A 156 -5.35 -1.67 -5.76
CA GLN A 156 -6.30 -2.79 -5.64
C GLN A 156 -7.76 -2.32 -5.52
N HIS A 157 -7.98 -1.02 -5.32
CA HIS A 157 -9.29 -0.39 -5.31
C HIS A 157 -9.47 0.51 -6.53
N GLN A 158 -10.65 0.49 -7.13
CA GLN A 158 -11.00 1.39 -8.24
C GLN A 158 -10.83 2.87 -7.88
N TRP A 159 -11.18 3.27 -6.65
CA TRP A 159 -10.96 4.65 -6.19
C TRP A 159 -9.47 5.01 -6.14
N GLY A 160 -8.58 4.05 -5.89
CA GLY A 160 -7.14 4.26 -5.85
C GLY A 160 -6.58 4.45 -7.25
N GLU A 161 -7.00 3.63 -8.20
CA GLU A 161 -6.66 3.78 -9.63
C GLU A 161 -7.11 5.15 -10.17
N GLU A 162 -8.35 5.58 -9.85
CA GLU A 162 -8.86 6.91 -10.20
C GLU A 162 -8.03 8.04 -9.58
N MET A 163 -7.53 7.86 -8.36
CA MET A 163 -6.67 8.85 -7.72
C MET A 163 -5.30 8.94 -8.39
N VAL A 164 -4.72 7.81 -8.83
CA VAL A 164 -3.51 7.81 -9.67
C VAL A 164 -3.75 8.55 -10.98
N ALA A 165 -4.87 8.28 -11.67
CA ALA A 165 -5.22 8.93 -12.92
C ALA A 165 -5.38 10.46 -12.80
N ARG A 166 -5.83 10.95 -11.65
CA ARG A 166 -6.03 12.38 -11.38
C ARG A 166 -4.80 13.08 -10.79
N ALA A 167 -3.82 12.33 -10.29
CA ALA A 167 -2.62 12.90 -9.70
C ALA A 167 -1.63 13.34 -10.78
N ALA A 168 -1.40 14.65 -10.90
CA ALA A 168 -0.56 15.23 -11.94
C ALA A 168 0.87 14.66 -11.90
N GLY A 169 1.36 14.19 -13.06
CA GLY A 169 2.70 13.63 -13.21
C GLY A 169 2.87 12.20 -12.67
N CYS A 170 1.84 11.61 -12.05
CA CYS A 170 1.94 10.29 -11.44
C CYS A 170 2.16 9.19 -12.48
N ILE A 171 1.38 9.21 -13.57
CA ILE A 171 1.52 8.24 -14.66
C ILE A 171 2.82 8.41 -15.41
N GLU A 172 3.26 9.64 -15.66
CA GLU A 172 4.54 9.91 -16.33
C GLU A 172 5.71 9.32 -15.55
N PHE A 173 5.73 9.48 -14.23
CA PHE A 173 6.74 8.88 -13.37
C PHE A 173 6.64 7.35 -13.31
N LEU A 174 5.43 6.79 -13.27
CA LEU A 174 5.25 5.34 -13.33
C LEU A 174 5.73 4.78 -14.68
N LEU A 175 5.60 5.52 -15.78
CA LEU A 175 6.11 5.08 -17.08
C LEU A 175 7.60 5.37 -17.30
N ASP A 176 8.21 6.23 -16.48
CA ASP A 176 9.61 6.62 -16.61
C ASP A 176 10.58 5.46 -16.29
N ARG A 177 11.40 5.08 -17.25
CA ARG A 177 12.41 4.01 -17.13
C ARG A 177 13.83 4.54 -16.89
N SER A 178 14.02 5.86 -16.81
CA SER A 178 15.35 6.48 -16.64
C SER A 178 15.97 6.21 -15.27
N ILE A 179 15.14 5.91 -14.26
CA ILE A 179 15.58 5.69 -12.89
C ILE A 179 15.90 4.20 -12.69
N VAL A 180 17.16 3.91 -12.34
CA VAL A 180 17.59 2.56 -11.95
C VAL A 180 17.18 2.30 -10.50
N TYR A 181 16.20 1.44 -10.31
CA TYR A 181 15.79 0.97 -8.99
C TYR A 181 16.41 -0.38 -8.62
N THR A 182 16.20 -0.82 -7.37
CA THR A 182 16.47 -2.20 -6.99
C THR A 182 15.51 -3.14 -7.73
N LYS A 183 15.84 -4.43 -7.76
CA LYS A 183 15.01 -5.45 -8.39
C LYS A 183 13.58 -5.43 -7.83
N GLU A 184 13.45 -5.39 -6.52
CA GLU A 184 12.19 -5.45 -5.79
C GLU A 184 11.30 -4.24 -6.08
N THR A 185 11.90 -3.06 -6.28
CA THR A 185 11.17 -1.84 -6.61
C THR A 185 10.71 -1.85 -8.06
N ASN A 186 11.54 -2.34 -8.98
CA ASN A 186 11.13 -2.52 -10.38
C ASN A 186 9.97 -3.53 -10.51
N GLU A 187 10.01 -4.63 -9.76
CA GLU A 187 8.92 -5.62 -9.71
C GLU A 187 7.64 -5.01 -9.13
N ALA A 188 7.72 -4.30 -8.00
CA ALA A 188 6.56 -3.63 -7.40
C ALA A 188 5.95 -2.56 -8.33
N LYS A 189 6.80 -1.75 -8.98
CA LYS A 189 6.38 -0.77 -9.97
C LYS A 189 5.68 -1.42 -11.17
N TYR A 190 6.24 -2.53 -11.66
CA TYR A 190 5.65 -3.30 -12.75
C TYR A 190 4.29 -3.89 -12.38
N ASP A 191 4.12 -4.41 -11.18
CA ASP A 191 2.83 -4.97 -10.72
C ASP A 191 1.74 -3.89 -10.66
N ILE A 192 2.08 -2.66 -10.23
CA ILE A 192 1.17 -1.51 -10.29
C ILE A 192 0.77 -1.23 -11.74
N ILE A 193 1.74 -1.14 -12.65
CA ILE A 193 1.48 -0.82 -14.06
C ILE A 193 0.61 -1.89 -14.72
N LYS A 194 0.86 -3.16 -14.42
CA LYS A 194 0.04 -4.29 -14.90
C LYS A 194 -1.39 -4.19 -14.42
N ARG A 195 -1.61 -3.73 -13.18
CA ARG A 195 -2.95 -3.48 -12.65
C ARG A 195 -3.63 -2.33 -13.38
N LEU A 196 -2.96 -1.18 -13.46
CA LEU A 196 -3.47 0.02 -14.12
C LEU A 196 -3.76 -0.19 -15.61
N ALA A 197 -3.02 -1.08 -16.29
CA ALA A 197 -3.25 -1.42 -17.70
C ALA A 197 -4.66 -2.02 -17.96
N ASN A 198 -5.32 -2.53 -16.93
CA ASN A 198 -6.69 -3.06 -17.01
C ASN A 198 -7.72 -2.12 -16.39
N SER A 199 -7.31 -0.94 -15.92
CA SER A 199 -8.17 -0.02 -15.18
C SER A 199 -9.05 0.80 -16.13
N PRO A 200 -10.35 0.98 -15.81
CA PRO A 200 -11.22 1.87 -16.56
C PRO A 200 -10.95 3.36 -16.29
N ALA A 201 -10.01 3.69 -15.38
CA ALA A 201 -9.71 5.08 -15.00
C ALA A 201 -8.90 5.86 -16.05
N PHE A 202 -8.35 5.19 -17.06
CA PHE A 202 -7.45 5.78 -18.05
C PHE A 202 -8.05 5.74 -19.45
N ASP A 203 -7.68 6.72 -20.28
CA ASP A 203 -8.02 6.72 -21.70
C ASP A 203 -7.20 5.70 -22.50
N SER A 204 -7.61 5.45 -23.75
CA SER A 204 -6.95 4.48 -24.64
C SER A 204 -5.49 4.80 -24.93
N THR A 205 -5.08 6.07 -24.88
CA THR A 205 -3.69 6.48 -25.14
C THR A 205 -2.80 6.05 -23.98
N ILE A 206 -3.23 6.33 -22.75
CA ILE A 206 -2.50 5.91 -21.55
C ILE A 206 -2.50 4.38 -21.42
N ILE A 207 -3.64 3.72 -21.67
CA ILE A 207 -3.75 2.25 -21.65
C ILE A 207 -2.78 1.61 -22.64
N GLY A 208 -2.66 2.15 -23.87
CA GLY A 208 -1.67 1.68 -24.84
C GLY A 208 -0.23 1.73 -24.30
N ARG A 209 0.16 2.84 -23.66
CA ARG A 209 1.48 3.00 -23.05
C ARG A 209 1.72 2.04 -21.89
N LEU A 210 0.71 1.82 -21.04
CA LEU A 210 0.78 0.86 -19.93
C LEU A 210 0.96 -0.57 -20.47
N HIS A 211 0.22 -0.97 -21.51
CA HIS A 211 0.40 -2.28 -22.15
C HIS A 211 1.79 -2.46 -22.75
N THR A 212 2.31 -1.47 -23.47
CA THR A 212 3.70 -1.51 -23.98
C THR A 212 4.69 -1.70 -22.85
N TYR A 213 4.52 -1.01 -21.71
CA TYR A 213 5.38 -1.20 -20.55
C TYR A 213 5.30 -2.64 -20.01
N VAL A 214 4.09 -3.20 -19.92
CA VAL A 214 3.86 -4.57 -19.45
C VAL A 214 4.52 -5.60 -20.38
N GLU A 215 4.36 -5.44 -21.69
CA GLU A 215 4.94 -6.34 -22.71
C GLU A 215 6.48 -6.35 -22.68
N GLN A 216 7.08 -5.19 -22.46
CA GLN A 216 8.54 -5.05 -22.31
C GLN A 216 9.07 -5.68 -21.01
N GLY A 217 8.26 -5.75 -19.97
CA GLY A 217 8.64 -6.31 -18.68
C GLY A 217 9.30 -5.32 -17.71
N PRO A 218 9.57 -5.78 -16.47
CA PRO A 218 10.05 -4.95 -15.36
C PRO A 218 11.49 -4.45 -15.51
N PHE A 219 12.34 -5.14 -16.28
CA PHE A 219 13.78 -4.86 -16.37
C PHE A 219 14.23 -4.28 -17.71
N TYR A 220 13.28 -3.97 -18.60
CA TYR A 220 13.60 -3.37 -19.90
C TYR A 220 14.22 -1.97 -19.75
N SER A 221 15.30 -1.72 -20.49
CA SER A 221 15.93 -0.40 -20.66
C SER A 221 16.40 -0.22 -22.11
N GLU A 222 16.23 0.96 -22.68
CA GLU A 222 16.64 1.26 -24.07
C GLU A 222 18.16 1.14 -24.24
N SER A 223 18.94 1.52 -23.23
CA SER A 223 20.40 1.44 -23.24
C SER A 223 20.96 0.00 -23.30
N GLN A 224 20.22 -1.01 -22.83
CA GLN A 224 20.65 -2.41 -22.93
C GLN A 224 20.52 -2.97 -24.35
N LEU A 225 19.64 -2.40 -25.19
CA LEU A 225 19.51 -2.80 -26.59
C LEU A 225 20.68 -2.27 -27.42
N GLU A 226 21.13 -1.04 -27.19
CA GLU A 226 22.26 -0.45 -27.93
C GLU A 226 23.57 -1.23 -27.69
N VAL A 227 23.87 -1.62 -26.45
CA VAL A 227 25.09 -2.39 -26.11
C VAL A 227 25.05 -3.80 -26.70
N ALA A 228 23.88 -4.46 -26.71
CA ALA A 228 23.73 -5.78 -27.33
C ALA A 228 23.82 -5.75 -28.87
N MET A 229 23.57 -4.58 -29.49
CA MET A 229 23.79 -4.37 -30.92
C MET A 229 25.25 -4.05 -31.25
N GLU A 230 26.00 -3.38 -30.36
CA GLU A 230 27.43 -3.11 -30.55
C GLU A 230 28.33 -4.35 -30.34
N ASP A 231 27.99 -5.28 -29.44
CA ASP A 231 28.75 -6.52 -29.24
C ASP A 231 28.50 -7.59 -30.34
N GLY A 232 27.66 -7.28 -31.33
CA GLY A 232 27.25 -8.17 -32.42
C GLY A 232 27.91 -7.90 -33.79
N ASP A 233 28.74 -6.86 -33.90
CA ASP A 233 29.51 -6.47 -35.10
C ASP A 233 31.02 -6.76 -34.95
#